data_AF-A0AAN6H548-F1
#
_entry.id   AF-A0AAN6H548-F1
#
_cell.length_a   1.000
_cell.length_b   1.000
_cell.length_c   1.000
_cell.angle_alpha   90.00
_cell.angle_beta   90.00
_cell.angle_gamma   90.00
#
_symmetry.space_group_name_H-M   'P 1'
#
loop_
_entity.id
_entity.type
_entity.pdbx_description
1 polymer ?
#
loop_
_entity_poly.entity_id
_entity_poly.type
_entity_poly.pdbx_seq_one_letter_code
_entity_poly.pdbx_strand_id
1 'polypeptide(L)'
;MATQRKSILTATFGEYARLNPALIASYGGEANIERMISTNVRQANAAGFDVDNIAINPEDPADSIKRFEAKLRSQDWDGLLVGWGLRGNQSHTVLFEAAVNVAREVAPQTRMLFGNAPDDMFMTIQRNFPEAK
;
A
#
# COMPACT_ATOMS: atom_id res chain seq x y z
N MET A 1 8.35 19.71 21.09
CA MET A 1 9.15 18.83 20.20
C MET A 1 8.32 18.59 18.96
N ALA A 2 8.89 18.72 17.76
CA ALA A 2 8.14 18.39 16.55
C ALA A 2 7.83 16.89 16.57
N THR A 3 6.56 16.50 16.51
CA THR A 3 6.20 15.09 16.35
C THR A 3 6.81 14.62 15.03
N GLN A 4 7.72 13.65 15.10
CA GLN A 4 8.35 13.08 13.92
C GLN A 4 7.26 12.45 13.05
N ARG A 5 7.14 12.93 11.80
CA ARG A 5 6.20 12.36 10.82
C ARG A 5 6.62 10.92 10.49
N LYS A 6 5.64 10.05 10.25
CA LYS A 6 5.87 8.64 9.95
C LYS A 6 5.78 8.36 8.45
N SER A 7 6.73 7.60 7.91
CA SER A 7 6.77 7.25 6.48
C SER A 7 6.02 5.94 6.21
N ILE A 8 5.02 5.98 5.33
CA ILE A 8 4.19 4.83 4.96
C ILE A 8 4.35 4.57 3.46
N LEU A 9 4.80 3.37 3.10
CA LEU A 9 4.77 2.88 1.73
C LEU A 9 3.51 2.06 1.50
N THR A 10 2.76 2.33 0.43
CA THR A 10 1.63 1.50 0.01
C THR A 10 2.03 0.65 -1.20
N ALA A 11 1.94 -0.66 -1.09
CA ALA A 11 2.08 -1.59 -2.20
C ALA A 11 0.69 -1.98 -2.70
N THR A 12 0.32 -1.46 -3.87
CA THR A 12 -0.99 -1.66 -4.49
C THR A 12 -0.84 -2.02 -5.96
N PHE A 13 -1.93 -2.28 -6.68
CA PHE A 13 -1.86 -2.37 -8.13
C PHE A 13 -1.73 -1.01 -8.82
N GLY A 14 -1.98 0.11 -8.14
CA GLY A 14 -1.89 1.45 -8.74
C GLY A 14 -2.60 1.51 -10.11
N GLU A 15 -1.87 1.97 -11.12
CA GLU A 15 -2.32 2.02 -12.51
C GLU A 15 -2.66 0.65 -13.12
N TYR A 16 -2.12 -0.45 -12.58
CA TYR A 16 -2.42 -1.82 -13.04
C TYR A 16 -3.78 -2.33 -12.55
N ALA A 17 -4.48 -1.58 -11.67
CA ALA A 17 -5.86 -1.90 -11.31
C ALA A 17 -6.78 -1.96 -12.54
N ARG A 18 -6.44 -1.23 -13.62
CA ARG A 18 -7.16 -1.24 -14.92
C ARG A 18 -7.15 -2.59 -15.63
N LEU A 19 -6.22 -3.48 -15.28
CA LEU A 19 -6.20 -4.86 -15.76
C LEU A 19 -7.34 -5.69 -15.16
N ASN A 20 -8.06 -5.15 -14.16
CA ASN A 20 -9.25 -5.77 -13.57
C ASN A 20 -10.47 -4.82 -13.60
N PRO A 21 -11.15 -4.70 -14.75
CA PRO A 21 -12.33 -3.84 -14.89
C PRO A 21 -13.46 -4.18 -13.92
N ALA A 22 -13.63 -5.46 -13.58
CA ALA A 22 -14.66 -5.90 -12.64
C ALA A 22 -14.41 -5.36 -11.22
N LEU A 23 -13.15 -5.36 -10.77
CA LEU A 23 -12.75 -4.75 -9.50
C LEU A 23 -13.02 -3.24 -9.52
N ILE A 24 -12.65 -2.55 -10.59
CA ILE A 24 -12.92 -1.11 -10.74
C ILE A 24 -14.41 -0.81 -10.67
N ALA A 25 -15.22 -1.57 -11.41
CA ALA A 25 -16.67 -1.42 -11.41
C ALA A 25 -17.28 -1.67 -10.01
N SER A 26 -16.74 -2.63 -9.24
CA SER A 26 -17.19 -2.92 -7.88
C SER A 26 -17.01 -1.74 -6.92
N TYR A 27 -16.07 -0.84 -7.21
CA TYR A 27 -15.87 0.41 -6.47
C TYR A 27 -16.47 1.62 -7.17
N GLY A 28 -17.37 1.45 -8.15
CA GLY A 28 -18.05 2.57 -8.82
C GLY A 28 -17.17 3.35 -9.80
N GLY A 29 -16.09 2.74 -10.31
CA GLY A 29 -15.24 3.31 -11.36
C GLY A 29 -13.95 3.97 -10.86
N GLU A 30 -13.03 4.22 -11.80
CA GLU A 30 -11.69 4.79 -11.52
C GLU A 30 -11.77 6.12 -10.77
N ALA A 31 -12.64 7.03 -11.23
CA ALA A 31 -12.83 8.33 -10.59
C ALA A 31 -13.30 8.23 -9.13
N ASN A 32 -14.05 7.17 -8.76
CA ASN A 32 -14.43 6.96 -7.36
C ASN A 32 -13.27 6.42 -6.53
N ILE A 33 -12.49 5.49 -7.08
CA ILE A 33 -11.28 4.97 -6.45
C ILE A 33 -10.29 6.11 -6.18
N GLU A 34 -10.01 6.96 -7.17
CA GLU A 34 -9.12 8.13 -7.02
C GLU A 34 -9.62 9.09 -5.93
N ARG A 35 -10.93 9.31 -5.84
CA ARG A 35 -11.53 10.13 -4.78
C ARG A 35 -11.32 9.52 -3.40
N MET A 36 -11.54 8.22 -3.25
CA MET A 36 -11.33 7.48 -2.00
C MET A 36 -9.86 7.54 -1.56
N ILE A 37 -8.93 7.25 -2.48
CA ILE A 37 -7.49 7.29 -2.23
C ILE A 37 -7.05 8.70 -1.86
N SER A 38 -7.42 9.73 -2.64
CA SER A 38 -7.03 11.11 -2.35
C SER A 38 -7.56 11.60 -1.00
N THR A 39 -8.76 11.18 -0.61
CA THR A 39 -9.34 11.49 0.70
C THR A 39 -8.52 10.86 1.83
N ASN A 40 -8.18 9.58 1.70
CA ASN A 40 -7.35 8.88 2.68
C ASN A 40 -5.94 9.47 2.80
N VAL A 41 -5.31 9.80 1.67
CA VAL A 41 -3.98 10.44 1.65
C VAL A 41 -4.03 11.80 2.36
N ARG A 42 -5.08 12.61 2.14
CA ARG A 42 -5.23 13.88 2.87
C ARG A 42 -5.40 13.67 4.37
N GLN A 43 -6.20 12.69 4.79
CA GLN A 43 -6.40 12.36 6.20
C GLN A 43 -5.09 11.89 6.86
N ALA A 44 -4.36 11.00 6.20
CA ALA A 44 -3.06 10.51 6.67
C ALA A 44 -2.04 11.65 6.80
N ASN A 45 -1.94 12.52 5.79
CA ASN A 45 -1.04 13.67 5.83
C ASN A 45 -1.36 14.64 6.97
N ALA A 46 -2.64 14.92 7.19
CA ALA A 46 -3.11 15.77 8.29
C ALA A 46 -2.80 15.17 9.67
N ALA A 47 -2.74 13.84 9.77
CA ALA A 47 -2.40 13.10 10.99
C ALA A 47 -0.89 12.83 11.15
N GLY A 48 -0.03 13.44 10.33
CA GLY A 48 1.43 13.31 10.47
C GLY A 48 2.05 12.09 9.76
N PHE A 49 1.36 11.48 8.81
CA PHE A 49 1.90 10.39 7.99
C PHE A 49 2.25 10.88 6.58
N ASP A 50 3.48 10.60 6.16
CA ASP A 50 3.92 10.78 4.77
C ASP A 50 3.66 9.49 4.00
N VAL A 51 2.72 9.53 3.07
CA VAL A 51 2.29 8.35 2.30
C VAL A 51 2.87 8.41 0.90
N ASP A 52 3.55 7.33 0.52
CA ASP A 52 4.06 7.09 -0.83
C ASP A 52 3.51 5.76 -1.35
N ASN A 53 3.46 5.58 -2.67
CA ASN A 53 2.91 4.39 -3.31
C ASN A 53 3.89 3.74 -4.28
N ILE A 54 3.85 2.42 -4.34
CA ILE A 54 4.46 1.61 -5.38
C ILE A 54 3.43 0.69 -6.02
N ALA A 55 3.36 0.77 -7.35
CA ALA A 55 2.49 -0.08 -8.16
C ALA A 55 3.18 -1.42 -8.46
N ILE A 56 2.46 -2.50 -8.16
CA ILE A 56 2.83 -3.87 -8.47
C ILE A 56 2.07 -4.28 -9.73
N ASN A 57 2.78 -4.66 -10.78
CA ASN A 57 2.19 -5.20 -11.99
C ASN A 57 1.98 -6.71 -11.82
N PRO A 58 0.74 -7.23 -11.78
CA PRO A 58 0.51 -8.66 -11.72
C PRO A 58 0.91 -9.41 -13.00
N GLU A 59 1.04 -8.72 -14.15
CA GLU A 59 1.49 -9.31 -15.41
C GLU A 59 3.01 -9.35 -15.56
N ASP A 60 3.74 -8.60 -14.73
CA ASP A 60 5.21 -8.70 -14.61
C ASP A 60 5.64 -8.75 -13.13
N PRO A 61 5.43 -9.90 -12.46
CA PRO A 61 5.79 -10.09 -11.06
C PRO A 61 7.28 -9.87 -10.79
N ALA A 62 8.16 -10.32 -11.69
CA ALA A 62 9.61 -10.30 -11.45
C ALA A 62 10.14 -8.86 -11.42
N ASP A 63 9.77 -8.03 -12.40
CA ASP A 63 10.14 -6.61 -12.40
C ASP A 63 9.49 -5.87 -11.22
N SER A 64 8.23 -6.18 -10.91
CA SER A 64 7.51 -5.54 -9.81
C SER A 64 8.17 -5.79 -8.47
N ILE A 65 8.58 -7.03 -8.19
CA ILE A 65 9.29 -7.37 -6.95
C ILE A 65 10.66 -6.70 -6.91
N LYS A 66 11.40 -6.63 -8.02
CA LYS A 66 12.68 -5.93 -8.09
C LYS A 66 12.56 -4.43 -7.80
N ARG A 67 11.58 -3.75 -8.40
CA ARG A 67 11.30 -2.32 -8.11
C ARG A 67 10.83 -2.13 -6.68
N PHE A 68 10.00 -3.04 -6.18
CA PHE A 68 9.50 -3.01 -4.82
C PHE A 68 10.64 -3.13 -3.80
N GLU A 69 11.57 -4.06 -4.00
CA GLU A 69 12.77 -4.20 -3.19
C GLU A 69 13.59 -2.90 -3.20
N ALA A 70 13.86 -2.34 -4.38
CA ALA A 70 14.62 -1.09 -4.50
C ALA A 70 13.94 0.07 -3.76
N LYS A 71 12.60 0.15 -3.80
CA LYS A 71 11.83 1.16 -3.07
C LYS A 71 11.91 0.97 -1.56
N LEU A 72 11.81 -0.27 -1.07
CA LEU A 72 11.97 -0.58 0.34
C LEU A 72 13.37 -0.24 0.86
N ARG A 73 14.41 -0.40 0.04
CA ARG A 73 15.79 -0.03 0.39
C ARG A 73 16.10 1.47 0.29
N SER A 74 15.20 2.26 -0.31
CA SER A 74 15.47 3.68 -0.57
C SER A 74 15.48 4.55 0.70
N GLN A 75 14.79 4.11 1.76
CA GLN A 75 14.78 4.73 3.08
C GLN A 75 14.21 3.76 4.12
N ASP A 76 14.33 4.11 5.39
CA ASP A 76 13.62 3.41 6.46
C ASP A 76 12.12 3.80 6.44
N TRP A 77 11.26 2.80 6.27
CA TRP A 77 9.81 2.97 6.30
C TRP A 77 9.26 2.59 7.68
N ASP A 78 8.42 3.43 8.28
CA ASP A 78 7.69 3.07 9.49
C ASP A 78 6.68 1.95 9.22
N GLY A 79 5.97 2.02 8.07
CA GLY A 79 4.93 1.09 7.70
C GLY A 79 4.87 0.76 6.21
N LEU A 80 4.50 -0.49 5.92
CA LEU A 80 4.20 -1.00 4.59
C LEU A 80 2.74 -1.45 4.55
N LEU A 81 1.90 -0.73 3.81
CA LEU A 81 0.51 -1.08 3.59
C LEU A 81 0.36 -1.89 2.30
N VAL A 82 -0.04 -3.14 2.45
CA VAL A 82 -0.43 -4.02 1.35
C VAL A 82 -1.92 -3.79 1.04
N GLY A 83 -2.20 -3.28 -0.15
CA GLY A 83 -3.56 -3.03 -0.61
C GLY A 83 -4.35 -4.32 -0.87
N TRP A 84 -5.68 -4.25 -0.73
CA TRP A 84 -6.56 -5.40 -0.92
C TRP A 84 -6.40 -6.08 -2.28
N GLY A 85 -6.20 -5.33 -3.37
CA GLY A 85 -6.04 -5.91 -4.71
C GLY A 85 -4.94 -6.98 -4.80
N LEU A 86 -3.84 -6.80 -4.05
CA LEU A 86 -2.71 -7.72 -4.06
C LEU A 86 -2.99 -9.04 -3.31
N ARG A 87 -3.85 -9.02 -2.28
CA ARG A 87 -4.12 -10.19 -1.40
C ARG A 87 -5.54 -10.74 -1.48
N GLY A 88 -6.47 -10.01 -2.09
CA GLY A 88 -7.90 -10.29 -2.09
C GLY A 88 -8.36 -11.28 -3.17
N ASN A 89 -7.45 -11.71 -4.05
CA ASN A 89 -7.71 -12.71 -5.07
C ASN A 89 -6.70 -13.85 -4.93
N GLN A 90 -7.21 -15.09 -4.85
CA GLN A 90 -6.38 -16.30 -4.72
C GLN A 90 -5.33 -16.44 -5.83
N SER A 91 -5.59 -15.93 -7.03
CA SER A 91 -4.64 -15.98 -8.15
C SER A 91 -3.38 -15.14 -7.91
N HIS A 92 -3.41 -14.21 -6.95
CA HIS A 92 -2.26 -13.36 -6.61
C HIS A 92 -1.45 -13.88 -5.43
N THR A 93 -1.79 -15.05 -4.87
CA THR A 93 -1.16 -15.59 -3.65
C THR A 93 0.37 -15.63 -3.75
N VAL A 94 0.93 -16.17 -4.83
CA VAL A 94 2.39 -16.28 -5.02
C VAL A 94 3.07 -14.90 -5.07
N LEU A 95 2.45 -13.94 -5.75
CA LEU A 95 2.96 -12.57 -5.84
C LEU A 95 2.88 -11.85 -4.48
N PHE A 96 1.78 -12.06 -3.75
CA PHE A 96 1.62 -11.55 -2.39
C PHE A 96 2.68 -12.12 -1.44
N GLU A 97 2.92 -13.43 -1.47
CA GLU A 97 3.97 -14.09 -0.69
C GLU A 97 5.35 -13.51 -1.02
N ALA A 98 5.67 -13.35 -2.31
CA ALA A 98 6.93 -12.76 -2.75
C ALA A 98 7.11 -11.34 -2.20
N ALA A 99 6.08 -10.50 -2.26
CA ALA A 99 6.14 -9.14 -1.71
C ALA A 99 6.37 -9.14 -0.19
N VAL A 100 5.63 -9.97 0.56
CA VAL A 100 5.77 -10.06 2.02
C VAL A 100 7.16 -10.56 2.42
N ASN A 101 7.66 -11.61 1.76
CA ASN A 101 8.97 -12.18 2.07
C ASN A 101 10.10 -11.18 1.79
N VAL A 102 10.10 -10.55 0.62
CA VAL A 102 11.10 -9.53 0.27
C VAL A 102 11.07 -8.37 1.28
N ALA A 103 9.89 -7.85 1.60
CA ALA A 103 9.78 -6.78 2.59
C ALA A 103 10.29 -7.20 3.98
N ARG A 104 10.03 -8.45 4.39
CA ARG A 104 10.53 -8.99 5.66
C ARG A 104 12.05 -9.13 5.67
N GLU A 105 12.66 -9.47 4.54
CA GLU A 105 14.11 -9.63 4.39
C GLU A 105 14.83 -8.28 4.34
N VAL A 106 14.32 -7.33 3.57
CA VAL A 106 15.04 -6.07 3.29
C VAL A 106 14.69 -4.94 4.24
N ALA A 107 13.49 -4.95 4.82
CA ALA A 107 12.98 -3.93 5.73
C ALA A 107 12.33 -4.57 6.98
N PRO A 108 13.07 -5.38 7.76
CA PRO A 108 12.50 -6.17 8.85
C PRO A 108 11.87 -5.35 9.99
N GLN A 109 12.18 -4.05 10.08
CA GLN A 109 11.62 -3.14 11.09
C GLN A 109 10.33 -2.45 10.63
N THR A 110 10.03 -2.47 9.32
CA THR A 110 8.82 -1.85 8.77
C THR A 110 7.59 -2.65 9.19
N ARG A 111 6.64 -1.98 9.82
CA ARG A 111 5.38 -2.61 10.26
C ARG A 111 4.56 -3.02 9.03
N MET A 112 4.00 -4.22 9.03
CA MET A 112 3.10 -4.70 7.98
C MET A 112 1.66 -4.27 8.26
N LEU A 113 1.02 -3.62 7.30
CA LEU A 113 -0.34 -3.15 7.36
C LEU A 113 -1.14 -3.77 6.21
N PHE A 114 -2.36 -4.23 6.49
CA PHE A 114 -3.23 -4.84 5.49
C PHE A 114 -4.53 -4.04 5.37
N GLY A 115 -4.69 -3.33 4.25
CA GLY A 115 -5.94 -2.65 3.89
C GLY A 115 -6.93 -3.61 3.26
N ASN A 116 -8.22 -3.34 3.40
CA ASN A 116 -9.33 -4.15 2.88
C ASN A 116 -10.03 -3.50 1.69
N ALA A 117 -9.88 -2.19 1.48
CA ALA A 117 -10.52 -1.48 0.39
C ALA A 117 -9.80 -0.14 0.06
N PRO A 118 -10.09 0.49 -1.09
CA PRO A 118 -9.49 1.79 -1.44
C PRO A 118 -9.80 2.92 -0.45
N ASP A 119 -10.87 2.79 0.33
CA ASP A 119 -11.34 3.81 1.29
C ASP A 119 -10.87 3.58 2.73
N ASP A 120 -10.13 2.51 3.04
CA ASP A 120 -9.77 2.13 4.42
C ASP A 120 -8.29 2.34 4.80
N MET A 121 -7.50 2.95 3.91
CA MET A 121 -6.06 3.16 4.09
C MET A 121 -5.73 3.92 5.38
N PHE A 122 -6.40 5.05 5.63
CA PHE A 122 -6.13 5.89 6.80
C PHE A 122 -6.48 5.16 8.10
N MET A 123 -7.66 4.53 8.15
CA MET A 123 -8.07 3.70 9.30
C MET A 123 -7.08 2.56 9.56
N THR A 124 -6.55 1.96 8.50
CA THR A 124 -5.52 0.93 8.56
C THR A 124 -4.20 1.46 9.12
N ILE A 125 -3.78 2.67 8.73
CA ILE A 125 -2.60 3.32 9.31
C ILE A 125 -2.84 3.62 10.80
N GLN A 126 -3.97 4.26 11.14
CA GLN A 126 -4.27 4.65 12.52
C GLN A 126 -4.32 3.46 13.49
N ARG A 127 -4.96 2.35 13.13
CA ARG A 127 -5.02 1.16 14.01
C ARG A 127 -3.65 0.53 14.26
N ASN A 128 -2.66 0.81 13.41
CA ASN A 128 -1.30 0.30 13.53
C ASN A 128 -0.34 1.32 14.13
N PHE A 129 -0.69 2.61 14.23
CA PHE A 129 0.12 3.65 14.88
C PHE A 129 -0.75 4.53 15.78
N PRO A 130 -1.41 3.98 16.81
CA PRO A 130 -2.32 4.75 17.68
C PRO A 130 -1.61 5.85 18.49
N GLU A 131 -0.30 5.71 18.69
CA GLU A 131 0.57 6.66 19.37
C GLU A 131 0.94 7.92 18.54
N ALA A 132 0.73 7.90 17.22
CA ALA A 132 0.94 9.08 16.38
C ALA A 132 -0.29 10.01 16.49
N LYS A 133 -0.26 10.91 17.47
CA LYS A 133 -1.21 12.01 17.64
C LYS A 133 -0.51 13.36 17.61
#